data_AF-A0A382M9Y1-F1
#
_entry.id   AF-A0A382M9Y1-F1
#
_cell.length_a   1.000
_cell.length_b   1.000
_cell.length_c   1.000
_cell.angle_alpha   90.00
_cell.angle_beta   90.00
_cell.angle_gamma   90.00
#
_symmetry.space_group_name_H-M   'P 1'
#
loop_
_entity.id
_entity.type
_entity.pdbx_description
1 polymer ?
#
loop_
_entity_poly.entity_id
_entity_poly.type
_entity_poly.pdbx_seq_one_letter_code
_entity_poly.pdbx_strand_id
1 'polypeptide(L)'
;LEALPQPDPGFARVVLSWTAGSDLADVLGGVGDHAFTGGEFVRNVRLVADLLRQVAKVGPPRIARAARQAIGEIERGVVSLTREVNGEDDRDSASSPEDAPGDTE
;
A
#
# COMPACT_ATOMS: atom_id res chain seq x y z
N LEU A 1 -10.48 36.03 12.07
CA LEU A 1 -10.57 34.97 11.05
C LEU A 1 -11.37 33.85 11.68
N GLU A 2 -12.49 33.46 11.07
CA GLU A 2 -13.29 32.33 11.54
C GLU A 2 -12.51 31.02 11.27
N ALA A 3 -12.49 30.11 12.23
CA ALA A 3 -11.76 28.86 12.11
C ALA A 3 -12.48 27.93 11.14
N LEU A 4 -11.75 27.41 10.14
CA LEU A 4 -12.30 26.41 9.23
C LEU A 4 -12.54 25.09 9.98
N PRO A 5 -13.60 24.34 9.63
CA PRO A 5 -13.81 23.01 10.17
C PRO A 5 -12.60 22.11 9.87
N GLN A 6 -12.34 21.18 10.78
CA GLN A 6 -11.27 20.19 10.59
C GLN A 6 -11.56 19.36 9.33
N PRO A 7 -10.55 19.09 8.49
CA PRO A 7 -10.73 18.23 7.33
C PRO A 7 -11.12 16.82 7.79
N ASP A 8 -12.09 16.23 7.11
CA ASP A 8 -12.45 14.84 7.32
C ASP A 8 -11.25 13.95 6.99
N PRO A 9 -10.76 13.12 7.94
CA PRO A 9 -9.65 12.20 7.67
C PRO A 9 -10.00 11.12 6.63
N GLY A 10 -11.28 10.89 6.35
CA GLY A 10 -11.76 9.92 5.37
C GLY A 10 -11.15 8.54 5.58
N PHE A 11 -10.55 7.98 4.52
CA PHE A 11 -9.97 6.63 4.53
C PHE A 11 -8.62 6.52 5.27
N ALA A 12 -8.01 7.65 5.68
CA ALA A 12 -6.66 7.64 6.24
C ALA A 12 -6.55 6.84 7.54
N ARG A 13 -7.57 6.93 8.42
CA ARG A 13 -7.60 6.17 9.69
C ARG A 13 -7.78 4.67 9.45
N VAL A 14 -8.57 4.30 8.45
CA VAL A 14 -8.83 2.91 8.08
C VAL A 14 -7.55 2.26 7.55
N VAL A 15 -6.83 2.93 6.65
CA VAL A 15 -5.53 2.45 6.15
C VAL A 15 -4.54 2.28 7.28
N LEU A 16 -4.43 3.26 8.18
CA LEU A 16 -3.52 3.18 9.31
C LEU A 16 -3.83 1.98 10.21
N SER A 17 -5.11 1.76 10.53
CA SER A 17 -5.54 0.60 11.33
C SER A 17 -5.23 -0.72 10.61
N TRP A 18 -5.46 -0.77 9.31
CA TRP A 18 -5.15 -1.94 8.49
C TRP A 18 -3.65 -2.25 8.46
N THR A 19 -2.79 -1.25 8.25
CA THR A 19 -1.33 -1.44 8.27
C THR A 19 -0.82 -1.81 9.66
N ALA A 20 -1.52 -1.38 10.72
CA ALA A 20 -1.21 -1.76 12.10
C ALA A 20 -1.64 -3.20 12.47
N GLY A 21 -2.30 -3.93 11.56
CA GLY A 21 -2.63 -5.34 11.73
C GLY A 21 -4.08 -5.66 12.12
N SER A 22 -4.99 -4.68 12.16
CA SER A 22 -6.42 -4.92 12.49
C SER A 22 -7.11 -5.90 11.53
N ASP A 23 -8.09 -6.65 12.01
CA ASP A 23 -8.81 -7.59 11.16
C ASP A 23 -9.73 -6.90 10.14
N LEU A 24 -10.06 -7.59 9.05
CA LEU A 24 -10.90 -7.03 7.98
C LEU A 24 -12.28 -6.59 8.49
N ALA A 25 -12.87 -7.37 9.39
CA ALA A 25 -14.18 -7.04 9.96
C ALA A 25 -14.16 -5.71 10.71
N ASP A 26 -13.09 -5.45 11.47
CA ASP A 26 -12.93 -4.21 12.24
C ASP A 26 -12.80 -2.99 11.32
N VAL A 27 -12.00 -3.10 10.26
CA VAL A 27 -11.78 -1.98 9.33
C VAL A 27 -13.01 -1.72 8.44
N LEU A 28 -13.80 -2.74 8.12
CA LEU A 28 -15.07 -2.58 7.39
C LEU A 28 -16.18 -1.98 8.26
N GLY A 29 -16.19 -2.31 9.55
CA GLY A 29 -17.05 -1.66 10.54
C GLY A 29 -16.80 -0.16 10.68
N GLY A 30 -15.67 0.32 10.15
CA GLY A 30 -15.29 1.72 10.15
C GLY A 30 -14.49 2.13 11.39
N VAL A 31 -13.59 3.09 11.22
CA VAL A 31 -12.96 3.80 12.34
C VAL A 31 -13.70 5.14 12.51
N GLY A 32 -14.85 5.11 13.18
CA GLY A 32 -15.79 6.23 13.29
C GLY A 32 -17.15 5.90 12.67
N ASP A 33 -17.86 6.90 12.13
CA ASP A 33 -19.26 6.76 11.68
C ASP A 33 -19.43 6.23 10.23
N HIS A 34 -18.34 5.86 9.54
CA HIS A 34 -18.40 5.42 8.15
C HIS A 34 -17.96 3.98 7.97
N ALA A 35 -18.93 3.11 7.69
CA ALA A 35 -18.72 1.72 7.32
C ALA A 35 -18.42 1.57 5.83
N PHE A 36 -17.50 0.68 5.49
CA PHE A 36 -17.07 0.40 4.12
C PHE A 36 -17.65 -0.92 3.64
N THR A 37 -17.99 -0.99 2.35
CA THR A 37 -18.17 -2.30 1.71
C THR A 37 -16.82 -2.96 1.46
N GLY A 38 -16.77 -4.29 1.38
CA GLY A 38 -15.52 -5.01 1.07
C GLY A 38 -14.89 -4.58 -0.26
N GLY A 39 -15.71 -4.36 -1.29
CA GLY A 39 -15.24 -3.89 -2.60
C GLY A 39 -14.66 -2.47 -2.56
N GLU A 40 -15.30 -1.57 -1.80
CA GLU A 40 -14.80 -0.21 -1.61
C GLU A 40 -13.47 -0.19 -0.85
N PHE A 41 -13.36 -0.98 0.22
CA PHE A 41 -12.12 -1.14 0.97
C PHE A 41 -10.97 -1.59 0.06
N VAL A 42 -11.16 -2.69 -0.70
CA VAL A 42 -10.11 -3.21 -1.60
C VAL A 42 -9.74 -2.18 -2.67
N ARG A 43 -10.73 -1.49 -3.25
CA ARG A 43 -10.49 -0.42 -4.23
C ARG A 43 -9.64 0.70 -3.63
N ASN A 44 -9.99 1.20 -2.45
CA ASN A 44 -9.27 2.30 -1.82
C ASN A 44 -7.86 1.88 -1.39
N VAL A 45 -7.67 0.66 -0.86
CA VAL A 45 -6.33 0.12 -0.54
C VAL A 45 -5.43 0.09 -1.78
N ARG A 46 -5.95 -0.32 -2.94
CA ARG A 46 -5.18 -0.33 -4.19
C ARG A 46 -4.78 1.08 -4.62
N LEU A 47 -5.71 2.04 -4.57
CA LEU A 47 -5.41 3.44 -4.86
C LEU A 47 -4.29 3.99 -3.96
N VAL A 48 -4.29 3.63 -2.67
CA VAL A 48 -3.24 4.01 -1.73
C VAL A 48 -1.91 3.33 -2.08
N ALA A 49 -1.91 2.04 -2.37
CA ALA A 49 -0.70 1.31 -2.78
C ALA A 49 -0.09 1.90 -4.05
N ASP A 50 -0.90 2.22 -5.06
CA ASP A 50 -0.46 2.86 -6.30
C ASP A 50 0.10 4.27 -6.06
N LEU A 51 -0.55 5.06 -5.20
CA LEU A 51 -0.03 6.35 -4.80
C LEU A 51 1.33 6.22 -4.10
N LEU A 52 1.48 5.26 -3.18
CA LEU A 52 2.76 4.99 -2.51
C LEU A 52 3.83 4.55 -3.51
N ARG A 53 3.50 3.77 -4.54
CA ARG A 53 4.44 3.41 -5.63
C ARG A 53 4.91 4.65 -6.38
N GLN A 54 3.99 5.57 -6.71
CA GLN A 54 4.34 6.83 -7.37
C GLN A 54 5.24 7.69 -6.47
N VAL A 55 4.90 7.82 -5.19
CA VAL A 55 5.73 8.52 -4.19
C VAL A 55 7.11 7.89 -4.08
N ALA A 56 7.21 6.56 -4.10
CA ALA A 56 8.49 5.87 -4.03
C ALA A 56 9.38 6.11 -5.26
N LYS A 57 8.80 6.39 -6.43
CA LYS A 57 9.53 6.68 -7.67
C LYS A 57 10.12 8.09 -7.70
N VAL A 58 9.43 9.08 -7.12
CA VAL A 58 9.82 10.49 -7.22
C VAL A 58 10.38 11.09 -5.92
N GLY A 59 10.16 10.42 -4.79
CA GLY A 59 10.57 10.91 -3.48
C GLY A 59 12.07 10.75 -3.18
N PRO A 60 12.64 11.57 -2.29
CA PRO A 60 14.02 11.40 -1.83
C PRO A 60 14.19 10.06 -1.08
N PRO A 61 15.43 9.54 -0.91
CA PRO A 61 15.68 8.18 -0.44
C PRO A 61 14.93 7.77 0.83
N ARG A 62 14.84 8.67 1.83
CA ARG A 62 14.09 8.42 3.08
C ARG A 62 12.60 8.19 2.84
N ILE A 63 11.98 9.02 1.99
CA ILE A 63 10.54 8.94 1.67
C ILE A 63 10.27 7.72 0.81
N ALA A 64 11.14 7.44 -0.17
CA ALA A 64 11.00 6.26 -1.01
C ALA A 64 11.09 4.95 -0.22
N ARG A 65 11.99 4.88 0.77
CA ARG A 65 12.07 3.73 1.70
C ARG A 65 10.79 3.57 2.52
N ALA A 66 10.28 4.65 3.10
CA ALA A 66 9.04 4.60 3.90
C ALA A 66 7.83 4.18 3.07
N ALA A 67 7.71 4.69 1.83
CA ALA A 67 6.62 4.32 0.93
C ALA A 67 6.67 2.83 0.54
N ARG A 68 7.87 2.30 0.22
CA ARG A 68 8.03 0.85 -0.06
C ARG A 68 7.69 -0.03 1.13
N GLN A 69 8.09 0.38 2.34
CA GLN A 69 7.72 -0.34 3.56
C GLN A 69 6.20 -0.37 3.76
N ALA A 70 5.53 0.78 3.61
CA ALA A 70 4.08 0.88 3.75
C ALA A 70 3.32 0.02 2.72
N ILE A 71 3.83 -0.12 1.49
CA ILE A 71 3.24 -1.03 0.49
C ILE A 71 3.29 -2.49 0.99
N GLY A 72 4.44 -2.93 1.53
CA GLY A 72 4.55 -4.28 2.09
C GLY A 72 3.61 -4.54 3.28
N GLU A 73 3.28 -3.50 4.05
CA GLU A 73 2.35 -3.61 5.19
C GLU A 73 0.87 -3.55 4.77
N ILE A 74 0.54 -2.84 3.68
CA ILE A 74 -0.83 -2.68 3.21
C ILE A 74 -1.31 -3.89 2.39
N GLU A 75 -0.41 -4.56 1.65
CA GLU A 75 -0.71 -5.69 0.78
C GLU A 75 -0.68 -7.02 1.55
N ARG A 76 -1.68 -7.23 2.42
CA ARG A 76 -1.87 -8.48 3.18
C ARG A 76 -3.26 -9.10 3.02
N GLY A 77 -3.38 -10.40 3.31
CA GLY A 77 -4.67 -11.10 3.40
C GLY A 77 -5.51 -11.02 2.12
N VAL A 78 -6.77 -10.60 2.23
CA VAL A 78 -7.71 -10.49 1.08
C VAL A 78 -7.20 -9.57 -0.02
N VAL A 79 -6.39 -8.56 0.32
CA VAL A 79 -5.84 -7.61 -0.64
C VAL A 79 -4.83 -8.30 -1.55
N SER A 80 -3.97 -9.15 -0.99
CA SER A 80 -2.97 -9.93 -1.73
C SER A 80 -3.63 -11.00 -2.61
N LEU A 81 -4.59 -11.75 -2.06
CA LEU A 81 -5.33 -12.78 -2.81
C LEU A 81 -6.03 -12.21 -4.04
N THR A 82 -6.58 -11.00 -3.92
CA THR A 82 -7.24 -10.35 -5.06
C THR A 82 -6.23 -9.95 -6.14
N ARG A 83 -4.96 -9.65 -5.81
CA ARG A 83 -3.91 -9.35 -6.80
C ARG A 83 -3.50 -10.61 -7.58
N GLU A 84 -3.36 -11.74 -6.90
CA GLU A 84 -3.08 -13.05 -7.53
C GLU A 84 -4.19 -13.44 -8.53
N VAL A 85 -5.44 -13.21 -8.16
CA VAL A 85 -6.60 -13.49 -9.02
C VAL A 85 -6.65 -12.58 -10.26
N ASN A 86 -6.08 -11.36 -10.20
CA ASN A 86 -6.04 -10.42 -11.33
C ASN A 86 -4.76 -10.53 -12.19
N GLY A 87 -3.79 -11.36 -11.81
CA GLY A 87 -2.62 -11.66 -12.64
C GLY A 87 -1.57 -10.54 -12.73
N GLU A 88 -1.52 -9.64 -11.76
CA GLU A 88 -0.52 -8.56 -11.68
C GLU A 88 0.66 -8.97 -10.79
N ASP A 89 1.33 -10.10 -11.03
CA ASP A 89 2.62 -10.36 -10.39
C ASP A 89 3.71 -9.53 -11.08
N ASP A 90 4.38 -8.67 -10.30
CA ASP A 90 5.45 -7.80 -10.74
C ASP A 90 6.57 -8.63 -11.40
N ARG A 91 6.65 -8.57 -12.73
CA ARG A 91 7.85 -8.91 -13.50
C ARG A 91 8.93 -7.86 -13.29
N ASP A 92 9.35 -7.68 -12.05
CA ASP A 92 10.51 -6.87 -11.68
C ASP A 92 11.41 -7.65 -10.71
N SER A 93 11.67 -8.91 -11.06
CA SER A 93 12.87 -9.62 -10.62
C SER A 93 14.02 -9.31 -11.59
N ALA A 94 14.44 -8.05 -11.68
CA ALA A 94 15.76 -7.74 -12.20
C ALA A 94 16.80 -8.09 -11.13
N SER A 95 17.01 -9.39 -10.89
CA SER A 95 18.31 -9.87 -10.44
C SER A 95 19.17 -10.01 -11.68
N SER A 96 19.92 -8.95 -12.04
CA SER A 96 21.06 -9.11 -12.95
C SER A 96 22.12 -9.94 -12.24
N PRO A 97 22.55 -11.10 -12.76
CA PRO A 97 23.78 -11.74 -12.30
C PRO A 97 24.94 -11.04 -13.02
N GLU A 98 25.28 -9.82 -12.61
CA GLU A 98 26.56 -9.19 -12.97
C GLU A 98 27.56 -9.42 -11.84
N ASP A 99 28.03 -10.66 -11.71
CA ASP A 99 29.38 -10.96 -11.19
C ASP A 99 29.77 -12.40 -11.58
N ALA A 100 30.08 -12.60 -12.86
CA ALA A 100 30.84 -13.77 -13.28
C ALA A 100 32.32 -13.35 -13.34
N PRO A 101 33.24 -14.00 -12.59
CA PRO A 101 34.65 -13.71 -12.73
C PRO A 101 35.07 -14.12 -14.14
N GLY A 102 35.69 -13.19 -14.87
CA GLY A 102 36.19 -13.44 -16.21
C GLY A 102 37.21 -14.57 -16.20
N ASP A 103 36.90 -15.65 -16.91
CA ASP A 103 37.90 -16.64 -17.30
C ASP A 103 38.98 -15.93 -18.09
N THR A 104 40.16 -15.83 -17.47
CA THR A 104 41.40 -15.47 -18.12
C THR A 104 42.27 -16.71 -18.14
N GLU A 105 42.21 -17.48 -19.23
CA GLU A 105 43.38 -18.15 -19.82
C GLU A 105 43.11 -18.56 -21.28
#